data_AF-A0A662D2K1-F1
#
_entry.id   AF-A0A662D2K1-F1
#
_cell.length_a   1.000
_cell.length_b   1.000
_cell.length_c   1.000
_cell.angle_alpha   90.00
_cell.angle_beta   90.00
_cell.angle_gamma   90.00
#
_symmetry.space_group_name_H-M   'P 1'
#
loop_
_entity.id
_entity.type
_entity.pdbx_description
1 polymer ?
#
loop_
_entity_poly.entity_id
_entity_poly.type
_entity_poly.pdbx_seq_one_letter_code
_entity_poly.pdbx_strand_id
1 'polypeptide(L)'
;KGEGGRAIIPLKNPLGEVEISQRAICEFIQRVGKEVEGVEDVRAGIKSGEEGVDVFLTLSARAQGEVPRLIDELQTVVKNYLNRTLGIENVREIKVRVAKLI
;
A
#
# COMPACT_ATOMS: atom_id res chain seq x y z
N LYS A 1 14.74 -13.89 8.12
CA LYS A 1 14.01 -14.96 7.41
C LYS A 1 13.22 -14.31 6.29
N GLY A 2 13.52 -14.67 5.03
CA GLY A 2 12.95 -14.11 3.80
C GLY A 2 13.89 -13.09 3.18
N GLU A 3 14.75 -13.54 2.27
CA GLU A 3 15.55 -12.69 1.39
C GLU A 3 14.63 -11.69 0.67
N GLY A 4 14.90 -10.40 0.84
CA GLY A 4 14.30 -9.32 0.06
C GLY A 4 14.84 -9.33 -1.37
N GLY A 5 14.63 -10.45 -2.07
CA GLY A 5 14.84 -10.56 -3.49
C GLY A 5 14.00 -9.49 -4.19
N ARG A 6 14.58 -8.90 -5.24
CA ARG A 6 14.00 -7.88 -6.12
C ARG A 6 12.68 -8.36 -6.74
N ALA A 7 11.62 -8.46 -5.96
CA ALA A 7 10.33 -8.84 -6.47
C ALA A 7 9.76 -7.64 -7.24
N ILE A 8 9.49 -7.90 -8.50
CA ILE A 8 8.93 -6.97 -9.48
C ILE A 8 7.49 -7.39 -9.74
N ILE A 9 6.62 -6.41 -9.92
CA ILE A 9 5.23 -6.62 -10.31
C ILE A 9 5.13 -6.25 -11.79
N PRO A 10 4.93 -7.23 -12.69
CA PRO A 10 4.71 -6.94 -14.10
C PRO A 10 3.30 -6.37 -14.31
N LEU A 11 3.21 -5.35 -15.14
CA LEU A 11 1.99 -4.65 -15.49
C LEU A 11 1.74 -4.81 -16.99
N LYS A 12 0.49 -5.10 -17.33
CA LYS A 12 0.06 -5.16 -18.73
C LYS A 12 -0.05 -3.74 -19.26
N ASN A 13 0.68 -3.46 -20.34
CA ASN A 13 0.57 -2.20 -21.06
C ASN A 13 0.49 -2.48 -22.58
N PRO A 14 -0.36 -1.78 -23.36
CA PRO A 14 -0.57 -2.12 -24.78
C PRO A 14 0.69 -2.03 -25.66
N LEU A 15 1.69 -1.25 -25.24
CA LEU A 15 2.91 -1.00 -26.00
C LEU A 15 4.10 -1.87 -25.56
N GLY A 16 3.94 -2.72 -24.55
CA GLY A 16 5.02 -3.55 -24.02
C GLY A 16 4.87 -3.87 -22.54
N GLU A 17 5.91 -4.46 -21.95
CA GLU A 17 5.93 -4.84 -20.54
C GLU A 17 6.45 -3.69 -19.67
N VAL A 18 5.77 -3.45 -18.54
CA VAL A 18 6.21 -2.48 -17.53
C VAL A 18 6.40 -3.23 -16.23
N GLU A 19 7.57 -3.10 -15.61
CA GLU A 19 7.87 -3.72 -14.33
C GLU A 19 8.05 -2.66 -13.25
N ILE A 20 7.38 -2.83 -12.11
CA ILE A 20 7.59 -1.96 -10.94
C ILE A 20 8.10 -2.80 -9.78
N SER A 21 9.25 -2.41 -9.23
CA SER A 21 9.78 -3.07 -8.04
C SER A 21 8.84 -2.89 -6.84
N GLN A 22 8.68 -3.93 -6.02
CA GLN A 22 7.89 -3.83 -4.78
C GLN A 22 8.39 -2.69 -3.88
N ARG A 23 9.71 -2.42 -3.87
CA ARG A 23 10.28 -1.29 -3.14
C ARG A 23 9.69 0.05 -3.60
N ALA A 24 9.66 0.31 -4.90
CA ALA A 24 9.10 1.54 -5.45
C ALA A 24 7.62 1.68 -5.10
N ILE A 25 6.85 0.59 -5.13
CA ILE A 25 5.44 0.60 -4.73
C ILE A 25 5.31 0.91 -3.24
N CYS A 26 6.12 0.27 -2.37
CA CYS A 26 6.10 0.52 -0.94
C CYS A 26 6.47 1.97 -0.61
N GLU A 27 7.50 2.55 -1.24
CA GLU A 27 7.90 3.95 -1.06
C GLU A 27 6.79 4.91 -1.53
N PHE A 28 6.14 4.58 -2.65
CA PHE A 28 5.02 5.35 -3.17
C PHE A 28 3.81 5.31 -2.22
N ILE A 29 3.38 4.13 -1.76
CA ILE A 29 2.29 3.96 -0.79
C ILE A 29 2.58 4.74 0.49
N GLN A 30 3.83 4.72 0.99
CA GLN A 30 4.21 5.47 2.18
C GLN A 30 4.06 6.97 1.98
N ARG A 31 4.42 7.49 0.80
CA ARG A 31 4.27 8.91 0.49
C ARG A 31 2.79 9.32 0.50
N VAL A 32 1.94 8.61 -0.24
CA VAL A 32 0.50 8.95 -0.32
C VAL A 32 -0.24 8.68 0.98
N GLY A 33 0.14 7.65 1.73
CA GLY A 33 -0.50 7.33 3.02
C GLY A 33 -0.24 8.39 4.08
N LYS A 34 0.89 9.12 4.01
CA LYS A 34 1.19 10.25 4.90
C LYS A 34 0.40 11.52 4.58
N GLU A 35 -0.24 11.59 3.41
CA GLU A 35 -1.11 12.72 3.05
C GLU A 35 -2.52 12.58 3.66
N VAL A 36 -2.87 11.39 4.17
CA VAL A 36 -4.16 11.15 4.85
C VAL A 36 -4.15 11.84 6.21
N GLU A 37 -5.14 12.69 6.45
CA GLU A 37 -5.27 13.44 7.70
C GLU A 37 -5.35 12.48 8.90
N GLY A 38 -4.56 12.75 9.94
CA GLY A 38 -4.48 11.89 11.12
C GLY A 38 -3.46 10.76 11.03
N VAL A 39 -2.83 10.51 9.87
CA VAL A 39 -1.67 9.61 9.77
C VAL A 39 -0.38 10.36 10.07
N GLU A 40 0.36 9.94 11.10
CA GLU A 40 1.67 10.52 11.46
C GLU A 40 2.82 9.81 10.76
N ASP A 41 2.76 8.48 10.70
CA ASP A 41 3.74 7.67 9.98
C ASP A 41 3.05 6.42 9.44
N VAL A 42 3.54 5.93 8.30
CA VAL A 42 3.07 4.68 7.73
C VAL A 42 4.26 3.95 7.10
N ARG A 43 4.30 2.64 7.31
CA ARG A 43 5.20 1.72 6.63
C ARG A 43 4.38 0.76 5.80
N ALA A 44 4.82 0.53 4.56
CA ALA A 44 4.17 -0.38 3.64
C ALA A 44 5.05 -1.61 3.38
N GLY A 45 4.42 -2.77 3.31
CA GLY A 45 4.99 -4.02 2.80
C GLY A 45 4.04 -4.60 1.77
N ILE A 46 4.59 -5.26 0.75
CA ILE A 46 3.82 -5.86 -0.33
C ILE A 46 4.24 -7.31 -0.50
N LYS A 47 3.27 -8.16 -0.80
CA LYS A 47 3.50 -9.50 -1.33
C LYS A 47 2.69 -9.66 -2.60
N SER A 48 3.35 -10.04 -3.68
CA SER A 48 2.71 -10.45 -4.92
C SER A 48 2.66 -11.97 -4.99
N GLY A 49 1.52 -12.51 -5.40
CA GLY A 49 1.32 -13.92 -5.72
C GLY A 49 0.47 -14.07 -6.98
N GLU A 50 0.21 -15.33 -7.38
CA GLU A 50 -0.59 -15.64 -8.58
C GLU A 50 -2.00 -15.05 -8.50
N GLU A 51 -2.58 -15.03 -7.30
CA GLU A 51 -3.94 -14.54 -7.06
C GLU A 51 -4.04 -13.02 -6.95
N GLY A 52 -2.92 -12.28 -6.94
CA GLY A 52 -2.89 -10.82 -6.82
C GLY A 52 -1.91 -10.29 -5.79
N VAL A 53 -2.17 -9.07 -5.30
CA VAL A 53 -1.27 -8.33 -4.42
C VAL A 53 -1.89 -8.15 -3.03
N ASP A 54 -1.12 -8.52 -2.00
CA ASP A 54 -1.42 -8.23 -0.60
C ASP A 54 -0.59 -7.04 -0.13
N VAL A 55 -1.26 -6.10 0.54
CA VAL A 55 -0.64 -4.89 1.08
C VAL A 55 -0.73 -4.92 2.60
N PHE A 56 0.41 -4.71 3.27
CA PHE A 56 0.52 -4.65 4.72
C PHE A 56 0.93 -3.24 5.12
N LEU A 57 0.05 -2.54 5.83
CA LEU A 57 0.29 -1.19 6.33
C LEU A 57 0.49 -1.24 7.84
N THR A 58 1.57 -0.61 8.32
CA THR A 58 1.78 -0.37 9.75
C THR A 58 1.78 1.13 9.99
N LEU A 59 0.82 1.65 10.75
CA LEU A 59 0.65 3.09 10.94
C LEU A 59 0.86 3.55 12.39
N SER A 60 1.27 4.81 12.51
CA SER A 60 1.09 5.63 13.71
C SER A 60 0.03 6.68 13.39
N ALA A 61 -1.02 6.76 14.20
CA ALA A 61 -2.14 7.69 13.98
C ALA A 61 -2.33 8.65 15.15
N ARG A 62 -2.85 9.84 14.86
CA ARG A 62 -3.45 10.70 15.88
C ARG A 62 -4.84 10.19 16.23
N ALA A 63 -5.15 10.10 17.51
CA ALA A 63 -6.49 9.71 17.96
C ALA A 63 -7.47 10.91 17.92
N GLN A 64 -7.49 11.66 16.81
CA GLN A 64 -8.41 12.77 16.60
C GLN A 64 -9.65 12.26 15.84
N GLY A 65 -10.54 11.56 16.56
CA GLY A 65 -11.76 10.98 16.02
C GLY A 65 -11.75 9.44 16.02
N GLU A 66 -12.51 8.85 15.11
CA GLU A 66 -12.72 7.40 15.04
C GLU A 66 -11.63 6.69 14.22
N VAL A 67 -10.79 5.91 14.90
CA VAL A 67 -9.72 5.10 14.27
C VAL A 67 -10.22 4.23 13.10
N PRO A 68 -11.39 3.56 13.17
CA PRO A 68 -11.90 2.78 12.04
C PRO A 68 -12.11 3.61 10.77
N ARG A 69 -12.64 4.83 10.90
CA ARG A 69 -12.85 5.73 9.78
C ARG A 69 -11.54 6.15 9.10
N LEU A 70 -10.51 6.44 9.90
CA LEU A 70 -9.17 6.74 9.40
C LEU A 70 -8.58 5.54 8.61
N ILE A 71 -8.78 4.32 9.14
CA ILE A 71 -8.32 3.09 8.49
C ILE A 71 -9.05 2.89 7.15
N ASP A 72 -10.38 3.08 7.12
CA ASP A 72 -11.17 2.94 5.89
C ASP A 72 -10.73 3.94 4.80
N GLU A 73 -10.47 5.19 5.20
CA GLU A 73 -9.96 6.22 4.30
C GLU A 73 -8.57 5.85 3.76
N LEU A 74 -7.64 5.46 4.63
CA LEU A 74 -6.31 5.02 4.23
C LEU A 74 -6.36 3.83 3.26
N GLN A 75 -7.17 2.82 3.54
CA GLN A 75 -7.34 1.66 2.66
C GLN A 75 -7.90 2.06 1.30
N THR A 76 -8.91 2.95 1.28
CA THR A 76 -9.53 3.45 0.05
C THR A 76 -8.54 4.23 -0.79
N VAL A 77 -7.79 5.14 -0.17
CA VAL A 77 -6.74 5.95 -0.81
C VAL A 77 -5.68 5.03 -1.43
N VAL A 78 -5.12 4.09 -0.65
CA VAL A 78 -4.10 3.16 -1.14
C VAL A 78 -4.62 2.29 -2.29
N LYS A 79 -5.83 1.74 -2.17
CA LYS A 79 -6.45 0.92 -3.23
C LYS A 79 -6.62 1.71 -4.53
N ASN A 80 -7.15 2.93 -4.43
CA ASN A 80 -7.37 3.80 -5.58
C ASN A 80 -6.04 4.16 -6.26
N TYR A 81 -4.99 4.43 -5.49
CA TYR A 81 -3.68 4.73 -6.04
C TYR A 81 -3.03 3.53 -6.73
N LEU A 82 -3.08 2.34 -6.12
CA LEU A 82 -2.57 1.11 -6.73
C LEU A 82 -3.26 0.83 -8.06
N ASN A 83 -4.59 0.98 -8.12
CA ASN A 83 -5.36 0.76 -9.34
C ASN A 83 -5.14 1.88 -10.38
N ARG A 84 -5.41 3.14 -10.03
CA ARG A 84 -5.46 4.25 -11.00
C ARG A 84 -4.10 4.78 -11.41
N THR A 85 -3.11 4.71 -10.52
CA THR A 85 -1.77 5.25 -10.80
C THR A 85 -0.80 4.18 -11.28
N LEU A 86 -0.86 2.99 -10.67
CA LEU A 86 0.08 1.92 -10.97
C LEU A 86 -0.53 0.81 -11.84
N GLY A 87 -1.83 0.83 -12.15
CA GLY A 87 -2.47 -0.22 -12.96
C GLY A 87 -2.55 -1.57 -12.26
N ILE A 88 -2.38 -1.62 -10.94
CA ILE A 88 -2.48 -2.86 -10.14
C ILE A 88 -3.94 -3.07 -9.80
N GLU A 89 -4.65 -3.82 -10.64
CA GLU A 89 -6.09 -4.02 -10.49
C GLU A 89 -6.43 -5.08 -9.43
N ASN A 90 -5.61 -6.12 -9.33
CA ASN A 90 -5.89 -7.29 -8.50
C ASN A 90 -5.24 -7.16 -7.10
N VAL A 91 -5.78 -6.25 -6.28
CA VAL A 91 -5.43 -6.13 -4.86
C VAL A 91 -6.36 -7.02 -4.04
N ARG A 92 -5.81 -8.08 -3.43
CA ARG A 92 -6.61 -9.07 -2.68
C ARG A 92 -6.99 -8.58 -1.30
N GLU A 93 -6.00 -8.05 -0.56
CA GLU A 93 -6.16 -7.61 0.82
C GLU A 93 -5.29 -6.37 1.08
N ILE A 94 -5.84 -5.41 1.82
CA ILE A 94 -5.07 -4.33 2.43
C ILE A 94 -5.21 -4.46 3.94
N LYS A 95 -4.21 -5.03 4.59
CA LYS A 95 -4.23 -5.25 6.03
C LYS A 95 -3.56 -4.10 6.76
N VAL A 96 -4.26 -3.54 7.74
CA VAL A 96 -3.80 -2.36 8.48
C VAL A 96 -3.54 -2.73 9.94
N ARG A 97 -2.34 -2.40 10.43
CA ARG A 97 -1.93 -2.52 11.83
C ARG A 97 -1.65 -1.14 12.40
N VAL A 98 -2.44 -0.70 13.37
CA VAL A 98 -2.13 0.48 14.17
C VAL A 98 -1.03 0.09 15.18
N ALA A 99 0.17 0.61 14.99
CA ALA A 99 1.31 0.35 15.87
C ALA A 99 1.37 1.34 17.05
N LYS A 100 0.90 2.58 16.84
CA LYS A 100 0.93 3.63 17.86
C LYS A 100 -0.26 4.59 17.67
N LEU A 101 -0.84 5.01 18.78
CA LEU A 101 -1.75 6.15 18.85
C LEU A 101 -1.02 7.31 19.54
N ILE A 102 -1.15 8.50 18.96
CA ILE A 102 -0.54 9.76 19.42
C ILE A 102 -1.66 10.72 19.83
#